data_AF-A0A927Z6W0-F1
#
_entry.id   AF-A0A927Z6W0-F1
#
_cell.length_a   1.000
_cell.length_b   1.000
_cell.length_c   1.000
_cell.angle_alpha   90.00
_cell.angle_beta   90.00
_cell.angle_gamma   90.00
#
_symmetry.space_group_name_H-M   'P 1'
#
loop_
_entity.id
_entity.type
_entity.pdbx_description
1 polymer ?
#
loop_
_entity_poly.entity_id
_entity_poly.type
_entity_poly.pdbx_seq_one_letter_code
_entity_poly.pdbx_strand_id
1 'polypeptide(L)'
;MKSNQQKYIEYVKRFAEENKSHIWLSGSFLNGTATVFSDVDISAFCNIESLKELIYGYGKPVYISFTHKPLGILIVIYEDGVAVDLEIIEKIDITDSEFFHTDDIKLYHYSRNEKLCKDFSLRDDMHYQISRLFHRSLIKFLSGKQDIGVSVANEVAIFNNCNIFIDKASYRNSIVDLLKVFNEQYQLPLEYFAILCELIEKLDEVNCP
;
A
#
# COMPACT_ATOMS: atom_id res chain seq x y z
N MET A 1 5.01 -14.35 3.46
CA MET A 1 5.32 -13.39 2.37
C MET A 1 6.29 -13.92 1.31
N LYS A 2 5.78 -14.07 0.08
CA LYS A 2 6.59 -14.35 -1.12
C LYS A 2 6.92 -12.99 -1.73
N SER A 3 8.19 -12.67 -1.94
CA SER A 3 8.64 -11.38 -2.53
C SER A 3 8.21 -11.28 -4.00
N ASN A 4 6.93 -11.03 -4.26
CA ASN A 4 6.31 -11.08 -5.58
C ASN A 4 6.15 -9.69 -6.23
N GLN A 5 6.71 -8.63 -5.64
CA GLN A 5 6.62 -7.26 -6.18
C GLN A 5 7.17 -7.17 -7.62
N GLN A 6 8.23 -7.91 -7.94
CA GLN A 6 8.76 -7.95 -9.30
C GLN A 6 7.75 -8.56 -10.29
N LYS A 7 7.01 -9.60 -9.88
CA LYS A 7 5.94 -10.17 -10.71
C LYS A 7 4.79 -9.19 -10.90
N TYR A 8 4.46 -8.41 -9.86
CA TYR A 8 3.48 -7.33 -9.97
C TYR A 8 3.94 -6.27 -10.97
N ILE A 9 5.18 -5.81 -10.89
CA ILE A 9 5.74 -4.81 -11.81
C ILE A 9 5.75 -5.35 -13.25
N GLU A 10 6.15 -6.61 -13.46
CA GLU A 10 6.10 -7.26 -14.78
C GLU A 10 4.67 -7.35 -15.33
N TYR A 11 3.69 -7.68 -14.48
CA TYR A 11 2.28 -7.66 -14.83
C TYR A 11 1.84 -6.26 -15.26
N VAL A 12 2.13 -5.23 -14.45
CA VAL A 12 1.76 -3.83 -14.75
C VAL A 12 2.39 -3.37 -16.06
N LYS A 13 3.65 -3.73 -16.31
CA LYS A 13 4.32 -3.42 -17.57
C LYS A 13 3.62 -4.02 -18.77
N ARG A 14 3.23 -5.31 -18.71
CA ARG A 14 2.45 -5.92 -19.81
C ARG A 14 1.09 -5.27 -19.96
N PHE A 15 0.39 -5.02 -18.84
CA PHE A 15 -0.91 -4.38 -18.83
C PHE A 15 -0.87 -3.01 -19.52
N ALA A 16 0.14 -2.19 -19.22
CA ALA A 16 0.34 -0.87 -19.82
C ALA A 16 0.42 -0.95 -21.36
N GLU A 17 1.24 -1.87 -21.88
CA GLU A 17 1.44 -2.06 -23.31
C GLU A 17 0.19 -2.63 -24.01
N GLU A 18 -0.43 -3.67 -23.43
CA GLU A 18 -1.61 -4.34 -24.01
C GLU A 18 -2.82 -3.41 -24.05
N ASN A 19 -3.00 -2.59 -23.01
CA ASN A 19 -4.14 -1.69 -22.87
C ASN A 19 -3.85 -0.24 -23.29
N LYS A 20 -2.66 0.05 -23.82
CA LYS A 20 -2.23 1.41 -24.20
C LYS A 20 -2.48 2.43 -23.07
N SER A 21 -2.20 2.01 -21.85
CA SER A 21 -2.50 2.76 -20.63
C SER A 21 -1.19 3.31 -20.08
N HIS A 22 -1.13 4.63 -19.87
CA HIS A 22 0.08 5.25 -19.33
C HIS A 22 0.20 5.00 -17.82
N ILE A 23 1.29 4.34 -17.43
CA ILE A 23 1.57 3.94 -16.06
C ILE A 23 3.03 4.25 -15.71
N TRP A 24 3.26 4.90 -14.57
CA TRP A 24 4.58 5.25 -14.06
C TRP A 24 4.93 4.39 -12.85
N LEU A 25 6.12 3.79 -12.89
CA LEU A 25 6.74 3.20 -11.71
C LEU A 25 7.53 4.27 -10.96
N SER A 26 7.33 4.39 -9.66
CA SER A 26 8.04 5.36 -8.83
C SER A 26 8.58 4.73 -7.54
N GLY A 27 8.99 5.58 -6.60
CA GLY A 27 9.37 5.15 -5.26
C GLY A 27 10.60 4.25 -5.19
N SER A 28 10.59 3.29 -4.25
CA SER A 28 11.82 2.56 -3.90
C SER A 28 12.32 1.63 -5.02
N PHE A 29 11.40 1.09 -5.82
CA PHE A 29 11.73 0.21 -6.96
C PHE A 29 12.40 0.99 -8.09
N LEU A 30 11.89 2.18 -8.43
CA LEU A 30 12.53 3.04 -9.42
C LEU A 30 13.95 3.43 -9.00
N ASN A 31 14.15 3.76 -7.72
CA ASN A 31 15.42 4.23 -7.19
C ASN A 31 16.43 3.11 -6.86
N GLY A 32 16.08 1.83 -7.07
CA GLY A 32 16.95 0.71 -6.73
C GLY A 32 17.22 0.54 -5.22
N THR A 33 16.33 1.07 -4.38
CA THR A 33 16.43 1.02 -2.91
C THR A 33 15.35 0.15 -2.26
N ALA A 34 14.59 -0.59 -3.09
CA ALA A 34 13.54 -1.47 -2.63
C ALA A 34 14.07 -2.64 -1.80
N THR A 35 13.30 -3.02 -0.79
CA THR A 35 13.52 -4.23 0.01
C THR A 35 12.38 -5.22 -0.27
N VAL A 36 12.48 -6.44 0.26
CA VAL A 36 11.39 -7.44 0.17
C VAL A 36 10.10 -6.99 0.85
N PHE A 37 10.16 -5.95 1.70
CA PHE A 37 9.01 -5.35 2.38
C PHE A 37 8.60 -4.01 1.75
N SER A 38 9.20 -3.61 0.64
CA SER A 38 8.76 -2.39 -0.05
C SER A 38 7.37 -2.56 -0.67
N ASP A 39 6.60 -1.51 -0.50
CA ASP A 39 5.44 -1.12 -1.31
C ASP A 39 5.88 -0.81 -2.76
N VAL A 40 5.00 -1.09 -3.72
CA VAL A 40 5.18 -0.69 -5.12
C VAL A 40 4.39 0.59 -5.36
N ASP A 41 5.09 1.68 -5.68
CA ASP A 41 4.48 2.96 -6.00
C ASP A 41 4.18 3.04 -7.51
N ILE A 42 2.90 3.07 -7.86
CA ILE A 42 2.43 3.15 -9.25
C ILE A 42 1.52 4.38 -9.42
N SER A 43 1.72 5.15 -10.48
CA SER A 43 0.76 6.15 -10.93
C SER A 43 0.14 5.68 -12.24
N ALA A 44 -1.19 5.67 -12.35
CA ALA A 44 -1.89 5.12 -13.51
C ALA A 44 -2.95 6.08 -14.06
N PHE A 45 -2.86 6.38 -15.35
CA PHE A 45 -3.92 7.06 -16.08
C PHE A 45 -4.94 6.04 -16.58
N CYS A 46 -6.03 5.87 -15.83
CA CYS A 46 -7.02 4.82 -16.05
C CYS A 46 -8.45 5.33 -15.86
N ASN A 47 -9.37 4.78 -16.65
CA ASN A 47 -10.80 4.85 -16.36
C ASN A 47 -11.20 3.72 -15.39
N ILE A 48 -12.47 3.68 -14.97
CA ILE A 48 -12.95 2.68 -14.00
C ILE A 48 -12.81 1.23 -14.48
N GLU A 49 -13.02 0.94 -15.75
CA GLU A 49 -12.93 -0.44 -16.27
C GLU A 49 -11.46 -0.88 -16.38
N SER A 50 -10.59 -0.02 -16.90
CA SER A 50 -9.14 -0.28 -16.93
C SER A 50 -8.56 -0.39 -15.52
N LEU A 51 -9.08 0.38 -14.55
CA LEU A 51 -8.67 0.27 -13.15
C LEU A 51 -9.11 -1.08 -12.52
N LYS A 52 -10.32 -1.55 -12.82
CA LYS A 52 -10.77 -2.89 -12.40
C LYS A 52 -9.86 -3.96 -12.97
N GLU A 53 -9.57 -3.89 -14.25
CA GLU A 53 -8.70 -4.87 -14.89
C GLU A 53 -7.28 -4.81 -14.32
N LEU A 54 -6.71 -3.62 -14.14
CA LEU A 54 -5.39 -3.43 -13.53
C LEU A 54 -5.31 -4.08 -12.14
N ILE A 55 -6.29 -3.82 -11.26
CA ILE A 55 -6.29 -4.34 -9.89
C ILE A 55 -6.59 -5.84 -9.85
N TYR A 56 -7.71 -6.27 -10.44
CA TYR A 56 -8.17 -7.66 -10.31
C TYR A 56 -7.49 -8.64 -11.28
N GLY A 57 -6.82 -8.13 -12.32
CA GLY A 57 -6.09 -8.95 -13.30
C GLY A 57 -4.75 -9.49 -12.78
N TYR A 58 -4.16 -8.88 -11.76
CA TYR A 58 -2.92 -9.38 -11.14
C TYR A 58 -3.18 -10.61 -10.26
N GLY A 59 -4.16 -10.48 -9.38
CA GLY A 59 -4.44 -11.44 -8.32
C GLY A 59 -5.60 -10.95 -7.45
N LYS A 60 -5.87 -11.65 -6.35
CA LYS A 60 -6.98 -11.31 -5.46
C LYS A 60 -6.56 -10.22 -4.46
N PRO A 61 -7.15 -9.00 -4.52
CA PRO A 61 -6.96 -8.01 -3.48
C PRO A 61 -7.71 -8.45 -2.22
N VAL A 62 -7.04 -8.41 -1.07
CA VAL A 62 -7.61 -8.70 0.25
C VAL A 62 -7.94 -7.42 1.02
N TYR A 63 -7.42 -6.29 0.56
CA TYR A 63 -7.66 -4.98 1.13
C TYR A 63 -7.50 -3.91 0.05
N ILE A 64 -8.52 -3.05 -0.10
CA ILE A 64 -8.46 -1.85 -0.96
C ILE A 64 -9.01 -0.68 -0.17
N SER A 65 -8.18 0.32 0.07
CA SER A 65 -8.55 1.55 0.77
C SER A 65 -7.99 2.77 0.03
N PHE A 66 -8.22 3.99 0.53
CA PHE A 66 -7.68 5.20 -0.09
C PHE A 66 -7.05 6.14 0.95
N THR A 67 -6.20 7.04 0.50
CA THR A 67 -5.56 8.03 1.37
C THR A 67 -6.42 9.30 1.45
N HIS A 68 -6.51 9.90 2.64
CA HIS A 68 -7.15 11.22 2.82
C HIS A 68 -6.17 12.39 2.68
N LYS A 69 -4.85 12.14 2.82
CA LYS A 69 -3.79 13.14 2.72
C LYS A 69 -2.50 12.46 2.21
N PRO A 70 -2.12 12.66 0.93
CA PRO A 70 -2.91 13.30 -0.13
C PRO A 70 -4.15 12.49 -0.49
N LEU A 71 -5.14 13.08 -1.18
CA LEU A 71 -6.24 12.33 -1.82
C LEU A 71 -5.76 11.75 -3.17
N GLY A 72 -6.48 10.76 -3.69
CA GLY A 72 -6.24 10.20 -5.03
C GLY A 72 -5.22 9.05 -5.10
N ILE A 73 -4.91 8.40 -3.98
CA ILE A 73 -4.11 7.18 -3.93
C ILE A 73 -4.95 6.05 -3.34
N LEU A 74 -5.03 4.94 -4.06
CA LEU A 74 -5.55 3.66 -3.59
C LEU A 74 -4.42 2.86 -2.94
N ILE A 75 -4.68 2.28 -1.78
CA ILE A 75 -3.81 1.31 -1.14
C ILE A 75 -4.39 -0.07 -1.43
N VAL A 76 -3.69 -0.88 -2.20
CA VAL A 76 -4.11 -2.23 -2.59
C VAL A 76 -3.16 -3.24 -1.98
N ILE A 77 -3.69 -4.22 -1.26
CA ILE A 77 -2.92 -5.32 -0.70
C ILE A 77 -3.50 -6.62 -1.23
N TYR A 78 -2.63 -7.43 -1.82
CA TYR A 78 -2.98 -8.72 -2.42
C TYR A 78 -2.78 -9.87 -1.44
N GLU A 79 -3.46 -10.99 -1.72
CA GLU A 79 -3.38 -12.22 -0.90
C GLU A 79 -1.95 -12.79 -0.78
N ASP A 80 -1.05 -12.45 -1.70
CA ASP A 80 0.33 -12.91 -1.67
C ASP A 80 1.28 -11.96 -0.91
N GLY A 81 0.73 -10.87 -0.36
CA GLY A 81 1.43 -9.86 0.43
C GLY A 81 2.00 -8.69 -0.37
N VAL A 82 1.79 -8.62 -1.69
CA VAL A 82 2.16 -7.43 -2.45
C VAL A 82 1.28 -6.26 -2.01
N ALA A 83 1.92 -5.14 -1.67
CA ALA A 83 1.26 -3.89 -1.35
C ALA A 83 1.61 -2.82 -2.39
N VAL A 84 0.59 -2.08 -2.80
CA VAL A 84 0.69 -1.10 -3.89
C VAL A 84 0.07 0.21 -3.43
N ASP A 85 0.85 1.28 -3.56
CA ASP A 85 0.38 2.65 -3.49
C ASP A 85 0.06 3.10 -4.93
N LEU A 86 -1.22 3.01 -5.28
CA LEU A 86 -1.71 3.25 -6.64
C LEU A 86 -2.34 4.64 -6.76
N GLU A 87 -1.56 5.60 -7.26
CA GLU A 87 -2.01 6.96 -7.57
C GLU A 87 -2.83 6.96 -8.86
N ILE A 88 -4.10 7.38 -8.79
CA ILE A 88 -4.99 7.41 -9.95
C ILE A 88 -4.97 8.79 -10.58
N ILE A 89 -4.63 8.85 -11.87
CA ILE A 89 -4.51 10.09 -12.62
C ILE A 89 -5.81 10.37 -13.37
N GLU A 90 -6.35 11.59 -13.22
CA GLU A 90 -7.55 12.05 -13.94
C GLU A 90 -7.19 12.73 -15.26
N LYS A 91 -6.14 13.56 -15.23
CA LYS A 91 -5.69 14.35 -16.38
C LYS A 91 -4.19 14.46 -16.34
N ILE A 92 -3.56 14.35 -17.50
CA ILE A 92 -2.13 14.49 -17.68
C ILE A 92 -1.87 14.81 -19.15
N ASP A 93 -0.94 15.72 -19.40
CA ASP A 93 -0.50 16.07 -20.75
C ASP A 93 0.64 15.13 -21.16
N ILE A 94 0.33 14.12 -21.99
CA ILE A 94 1.30 13.11 -22.43
C ILE A 94 1.55 13.26 -23.92
N THR A 95 2.83 13.35 -24.29
CA THR A 95 3.28 13.32 -25.68
C THR A 95 4.09 12.06 -26.02
N ASP A 96 4.34 11.21 -25.04
CA ASP A 96 5.13 10.00 -25.20
C ASP A 96 4.39 8.88 -25.93
N SER A 97 5.16 8.10 -26.68
CA SER A 97 4.69 6.90 -27.37
C SER A 97 4.78 5.63 -26.51
N GLU A 98 5.51 5.67 -25.40
CA GLU A 98 5.63 4.55 -24.46
C GLU A 98 4.46 4.57 -23.46
N PHE A 99 4.03 3.39 -23.03
CA PHE A 99 2.92 3.25 -22.07
C PHE A 99 3.40 2.94 -20.65
N PHE A 100 4.56 2.30 -20.50
CA PHE A 100 5.18 2.08 -19.20
C PHE A 100 6.39 2.99 -18.98
N HIS A 101 6.34 3.81 -17.93
CA HIS A 101 7.26 4.90 -17.69
C HIS A 101 8.11 4.63 -16.44
N THR A 102 9.41 4.96 -16.52
CA THR A 102 10.36 4.86 -15.40
C THR A 102 11.04 6.19 -15.09
N ASP A 103 10.41 7.30 -15.47
CA ASP A 103 10.73 8.65 -15.05
C ASP A 103 9.75 9.12 -13.97
N ASP A 104 10.11 10.19 -13.25
CA ASP A 104 9.25 10.72 -12.19
C ASP A 104 8.02 11.39 -12.81
N ILE A 105 6.82 10.92 -12.50
CA ILE A 105 5.55 11.51 -12.97
C ILE A 105 5.43 13.00 -12.62
N LYS A 106 6.17 13.49 -11.61
CA LYS A 106 6.22 14.92 -11.26
C LYS A 106 6.85 15.80 -12.33
N LEU A 107 7.47 15.21 -13.34
CA LEU A 107 7.92 15.93 -14.53
C LEU A 107 6.74 16.42 -15.40
N TYR A 108 5.55 15.83 -15.22
CA TYR A 108 4.34 16.18 -15.96
C TYR A 108 3.38 17.03 -15.12
N HIS A 109 2.56 17.84 -15.79
CA HIS A 109 1.43 18.48 -15.16
C HIS A 109 0.24 17.53 -15.14
N TYR A 110 -0.19 17.11 -13.94
CA TYR A 110 -1.29 16.16 -13.78
C TYR A 110 -2.21 16.48 -12.60
N SER A 111 -3.43 15.94 -12.64
CA SER A 111 -4.38 15.93 -11.52
C SER A 111 -4.76 14.51 -11.14
N ARG A 112 -5.01 14.28 -9.85
CA ARG A 112 -5.44 12.97 -9.33
C ARG A 112 -6.96 12.81 -9.42
N ASN A 113 -7.40 11.58 -9.65
CA ASN A 113 -8.81 11.20 -9.68
C ASN A 113 -9.29 10.79 -8.28
N GLU A 114 -9.48 11.77 -7.40
CA GLU A 114 -9.91 11.54 -6.01
C GLU A 114 -11.26 10.81 -5.93
N LYS A 115 -12.17 11.16 -6.84
CA LYS A 115 -13.52 10.56 -6.91
C LYS A 115 -13.43 9.08 -7.23
N LEU A 116 -12.65 8.70 -8.25
CA LEU A 116 -12.52 7.29 -8.63
C LEU A 116 -11.89 6.47 -7.51
N CYS A 117 -10.87 6.98 -6.79
CA CYS A 117 -10.32 6.27 -5.63
C CYS A 117 -11.38 6.03 -4.55
N LYS A 118 -12.22 7.02 -4.27
CA LYS A 118 -13.30 6.88 -3.29
C LYS A 118 -14.33 5.84 -3.74
N ASP A 119 -14.79 5.94 -5.00
CA ASP A 119 -15.78 5.05 -5.59
C ASP A 119 -15.27 3.59 -5.68
N PHE A 120 -13.96 3.39 -5.78
CA PHE A 120 -13.33 2.07 -5.87
C PHE A 120 -13.01 1.43 -4.50
N SER A 121 -12.96 2.23 -3.44
CA SER A 121 -12.65 1.72 -2.11
C SER A 121 -13.75 0.76 -1.61
N LEU A 122 -13.35 -0.31 -0.91
CA LEU A 122 -14.33 -1.29 -0.42
C LEU A 122 -15.23 -0.70 0.68
N ARG A 123 -14.71 0.25 1.45
CA ARG A 123 -15.38 0.89 2.59
C ARG A 123 -14.91 2.33 2.76
N ASP A 124 -15.84 3.23 3.06
CA ASP A 124 -15.58 4.65 3.36
C ASP A 124 -15.82 4.95 4.85
N ASP A 125 -15.24 4.13 5.72
CA ASP A 125 -15.25 4.37 7.16
C ASP A 125 -13.84 4.55 7.70
N MET A 126 -13.71 5.42 8.71
CA MET A 126 -12.40 5.91 9.16
C MET A 126 -11.55 4.79 9.77
N HIS A 127 -12.15 3.83 10.49
CA HIS A 127 -11.40 2.73 11.09
C HIS A 127 -10.88 1.77 10.02
N TYR A 128 -11.66 1.48 8.97
CA TYR A 128 -11.15 0.73 7.83
C TYR A 128 -9.98 1.48 7.21
N GLN A 129 -10.14 2.77 6.89
CA GLN A 129 -9.02 3.55 6.33
C GLN A 129 -7.79 3.51 7.24
N ILE A 130 -7.94 3.76 8.55
CA ILE A 130 -6.83 3.73 9.53
C ILE A 130 -6.15 2.35 9.60
N SER A 131 -6.87 1.25 9.37
CA SER A 131 -6.29 -0.09 9.46
C SER A 131 -5.08 -0.31 8.53
N ARG A 132 -5.03 0.37 7.36
CA ARG A 132 -3.87 0.37 6.45
C ARG A 132 -2.56 0.77 7.14
N LEU A 133 -2.64 1.58 8.21
CA LEU A 133 -1.47 2.04 8.95
C LEU A 133 -0.79 0.91 9.73
N PHE A 134 -1.49 -0.17 10.09
CA PHE A 134 -0.83 -1.38 10.61
C PHE A 134 0.14 -1.95 9.59
N HIS A 135 -0.34 -2.16 8.36
CA HIS A 135 0.49 -2.67 7.27
C HIS A 135 1.68 -1.73 7.00
N ARG A 136 1.41 -0.43 6.84
CA ARG A 136 2.47 0.58 6.63
C ARG A 136 3.49 0.58 7.77
N SER A 137 3.05 0.52 9.02
CA SER A 137 3.92 0.47 10.18
C SER A 137 4.86 -0.74 10.13
N LEU A 138 4.29 -1.93 9.93
CA LEU A 138 5.03 -3.20 9.89
C LEU A 138 6.06 -3.21 8.77
N ILE A 139 5.66 -2.86 7.54
CA ILE A 139 6.59 -2.88 6.41
C ILE A 139 7.72 -1.87 6.55
N LYS A 140 7.46 -0.66 7.09
CA LYS A 140 8.53 0.33 7.30
C LYS A 140 9.47 -0.14 8.42
N PHE A 141 8.95 -0.78 9.46
CA PHE A 141 9.80 -1.35 10.51
C PHE A 141 10.70 -2.47 9.97
N LEU A 142 10.12 -3.42 9.23
CA LEU A 142 10.82 -4.55 8.59
C LEU A 142 11.82 -4.09 7.51
N SER A 143 11.58 -2.95 6.85
CA SER A 143 12.51 -2.35 5.89
C SER A 143 13.61 -1.51 6.54
N GLY A 144 13.82 -1.61 7.86
CA GLY A 144 14.85 -0.85 8.60
C GLY A 144 14.50 0.61 8.91
N LYS A 145 13.32 1.10 8.52
CA LYS A 145 12.83 2.46 8.82
C LYS A 145 12.05 2.47 10.14
N GLN A 146 12.66 1.94 11.19
CA GLN A 146 12.00 1.63 12.46
C GLN A 146 11.33 2.83 13.14
N ASP A 147 11.95 4.02 13.13
CA ASP A 147 11.33 5.24 13.69
C ASP A 147 10.01 5.58 13.00
N ILE A 148 9.96 5.43 11.67
CA ILE A 148 8.75 5.66 10.87
C ILE A 148 7.70 4.59 11.22
N GLY A 149 8.11 3.33 11.31
CA GLY A 149 7.21 2.24 11.72
C GLY A 149 6.56 2.51 13.08
N VAL A 150 7.36 2.87 14.09
CA VAL A 150 6.90 3.22 15.43
C VAL A 150 5.98 4.45 15.41
N SER A 151 6.36 5.52 14.69
CA SER A 151 5.54 6.72 14.57
C SER A 151 4.15 6.40 14.01
N VAL A 152 4.08 5.63 12.93
CA VAL A 152 2.81 5.25 12.29
C VAL A 152 1.96 4.37 13.21
N ALA A 153 2.57 3.47 14.00
CA ALA A 153 1.83 2.66 14.95
C ALA A 153 1.19 3.51 16.05
N ASN A 154 1.92 4.52 16.55
CA ASN A 154 1.40 5.45 17.54
C ASN A 154 0.23 6.28 16.99
N GLU A 155 0.20 6.60 15.69
CA GLU A 155 -0.98 7.24 15.06
C GLU A 155 -2.24 6.38 15.21
N VAL A 156 -2.10 5.05 15.05
CA VAL A 156 -3.22 4.10 15.24
C VAL A 156 -3.62 4.02 16.71
N ALA A 157 -2.67 3.98 17.63
CA ALA A 157 -2.95 3.98 19.07
C ALA A 157 -3.72 5.24 19.52
N ILE A 158 -3.33 6.41 19.00
CA ILE A 158 -4.02 7.68 19.23
C ILE A 158 -5.44 7.63 18.67
N PHE A 159 -5.61 7.15 17.42
CA PHE A 159 -6.94 7.02 16.82
C PHE A 159 -7.85 6.09 17.63
N ASN A 160 -7.31 4.97 18.09
CA ASN A 160 -8.06 3.98 18.87
C ASN A 160 -8.29 4.42 20.33
N ASN A 161 -7.74 5.57 20.73
CA ASN A 161 -7.81 6.10 22.10
C ASN A 161 -7.39 5.07 23.16
N CYS A 162 -6.33 4.31 22.88
CA CYS A 162 -5.80 3.31 23.80
C CYS A 162 -4.47 3.76 24.42
N ASN A 163 -4.21 3.38 25.67
CA ASN A 163 -2.99 3.72 26.41
C ASN A 163 -1.77 2.83 26.04
N ILE A 164 -1.76 2.28 24.83
CA ILE A 164 -0.66 1.44 24.35
C ILE A 164 0.42 2.37 23.79
N PHE A 165 1.55 2.44 24.47
CA PHE A 165 2.73 3.15 23.99
C PHE A 165 3.58 2.22 23.14
N ILE A 166 3.96 2.68 21.95
CA ILE A 166 4.75 1.89 21.00
C ILE A 166 6.13 2.51 20.90
N ASP A 167 7.16 1.73 21.22
CA ASP A 167 8.56 2.06 21.03
C ASP A 167 9.28 0.96 20.25
N LYS A 168 10.55 1.19 19.89
CA LYS A 168 11.34 0.22 19.14
C LYS A 168 11.64 -1.05 19.93
N ALA A 169 11.93 -0.92 21.22
CA ALA A 169 12.39 -2.02 22.06
C ALA A 169 11.31 -3.08 22.29
N SER A 170 10.05 -2.64 22.31
CA SER A 170 8.87 -3.46 22.55
C SER A 170 7.95 -3.57 21.33
N TYR A 171 8.39 -3.08 20.16
CA TYR A 171 7.55 -2.86 18.98
C TYR A 171 6.63 -4.04 18.65
N ARG A 172 7.19 -5.26 18.60
CA ARG A 172 6.44 -6.49 18.30
C ARG A 172 5.29 -6.72 19.27
N ASN A 173 5.54 -6.64 20.57
CA ASN A 173 4.50 -6.92 21.56
C ASN A 173 3.44 -5.82 21.54
N SER A 174 3.87 -4.56 21.46
CA SER A 174 2.96 -3.41 21.45
C SER A 174 2.11 -3.33 20.18
N ILE A 175 2.64 -3.68 19.00
CA ILE A 175 1.86 -3.73 17.75
C ILE A 175 0.86 -4.89 17.75
N VAL A 176 1.22 -6.04 18.34
CA VAL A 176 0.31 -7.19 18.51
C VAL A 176 -0.86 -6.82 19.43
N ASP A 177 -0.58 -6.20 20.57
CA ASP A 177 -1.61 -5.82 21.52
C ASP A 177 -2.52 -4.73 20.93
N LEU A 178 -1.94 -3.74 20.24
CA LEU A 178 -2.72 -2.73 19.53
C LEU A 178 -3.61 -3.36 18.44
N LEU A 179 -3.08 -4.29 17.65
CA LEU A 179 -3.83 -4.98 16.60
C LEU A 179 -4.99 -5.80 17.18
N LYS A 180 -4.79 -6.50 18.30
CA LYS A 180 -5.85 -7.24 18.99
C LYS A 180 -6.98 -6.32 19.43
N VAL A 181 -6.66 -5.25 20.17
CA VAL A 181 -7.66 -4.30 20.67
C VAL A 181 -8.42 -3.67 19.49
N PHE A 182 -7.71 -3.27 18.43
CA PHE A 182 -8.34 -2.71 17.24
C PHE A 182 -9.29 -3.71 16.55
N ASN A 183 -8.84 -4.96 16.38
CA ASN A 183 -9.61 -5.99 15.69
C ASN A 183 -10.83 -6.46 16.48
N GLU A 184 -10.75 -6.50 17.82
CA GLU A 184 -11.89 -6.77 18.69
C GLU A 184 -13.01 -5.73 18.53
N GLN A 185 -12.64 -4.46 18.30
CA GLN A 185 -13.60 -3.37 18.17
C GLN A 185 -14.18 -3.22 16.76
N TYR A 186 -13.34 -3.38 15.72
CA TYR A 186 -13.73 -3.01 14.36
C TYR A 186 -13.82 -4.17 13.36
N GLN A 187 -13.34 -5.37 13.74
CA GLN A 187 -13.34 -6.58 12.92
C GLN A 187 -12.75 -6.37 11.51
N LEU A 188 -11.43 -6.52 11.40
CA LEU A 188 -10.73 -6.46 10.12
C LEU A 188 -11.17 -7.61 9.20
N PRO A 189 -11.15 -7.41 7.87
CA PRO A 189 -11.33 -8.50 6.92
C PRO A 189 -10.35 -9.64 7.23
N LEU A 190 -10.85 -10.88 7.32
CA LEU A 190 -10.06 -12.03 7.77
C LEU A 190 -8.78 -12.22 6.96
N GLU A 191 -8.87 -12.08 5.64
CA GLU A 191 -7.74 -12.25 4.72
C GLU A 191 -6.70 -11.14 4.91
N TYR A 192 -7.13 -9.89 5.15
CA TYR A 192 -6.22 -8.80 5.46
C TYR A 192 -5.56 -8.97 6.83
N PHE A 193 -6.33 -9.38 7.84
CA PHE A 193 -5.80 -9.68 9.17
C PHE A 193 -4.72 -10.76 9.13
N ALA A 194 -4.91 -11.81 8.32
CA ALA A 194 -3.90 -12.84 8.12
C ALA A 194 -2.58 -12.27 7.55
N ILE A 195 -2.64 -11.34 6.60
CA ILE A 195 -1.43 -10.66 6.08
C ILE A 195 -0.70 -9.88 7.18
N LEU A 196 -1.44 -9.18 8.05
CA LEU A 196 -0.83 -8.47 9.19
C LEU A 196 -0.16 -9.45 10.16
N CYS A 197 -0.77 -10.59 10.44
CA CYS A 197 -0.16 -11.64 11.26
C CYS A 197 1.12 -12.19 10.64
N GLU A 198 1.13 -12.48 9.34
CA GLU A 198 2.36 -12.91 8.64
C GLU A 198 3.49 -11.88 8.77
N LEU A 199 3.19 -10.59 8.61
CA LEU A 199 4.18 -9.52 8.77
C LEU A 199 4.71 -9.43 10.21
N ILE A 200 3.85 -9.66 11.21
CA ILE A 200 4.27 -9.69 12.62
C ILE A 200 5.21 -10.86 12.89
N GLU A 201 4.94 -12.05 12.33
CA GLU A 201 5.84 -13.21 12.46
C GLU A 201 7.22 -12.92 11.88
N LYS A 202 7.31 -12.10 10.82
CA LYS A 202 8.59 -11.67 10.24
C LYS A 202 9.42 -10.76 11.15
N LEU A 203 8.84 -10.14 12.16
CA LEU A 203 9.60 -9.35 13.13
C LEU A 203 10.58 -10.21 13.95
N ASP A 204 10.27 -11.50 14.13
CA ASP A 204 11.13 -12.44 14.88
C ASP A 204 12.38 -12.84 14.09
N GLU A 205 12.32 -12.82 12.75
CA GLU A 205 13.44 -13.15 11.86
C GLU A 205 14.48 -12.02 11.76
N VAL A 206 14.09 -10.77 12.03
CA VAL A 206 14.94 -9.57 11.91
C VAL A 206 15.69 -9.25 13.22
N ASN A 207 15.25 -9.80 14.36
CA ASN A 207 15.84 -9.55 15.68
C ASN A 207 16.94 -10.54 16.10
N CYS A 208 17.44 -11.38 15.19
CA CYS A 208 18.62 -12.22 15.45
C CYS A 208 19.90 -11.45 15.06
N PRO A 209 20.73 -11.00 16.02
CA PRO A 209 22.07 -10.50 15.72
C PRO A 209 23.00 -11.60 15.18
#